data_AF-G8JM19-F1
#
_entry.id   AF-G8JM19-F1
#
_cell.length_a   1.000
_cell.length_b   1.000
_cell.length_c   1.000
_cell.angle_alpha   90.00
_cell.angle_beta   90.00
_cell.angle_gamma   90.00
#
_symmetry.space_group_name_H-M   'P 1'
#
loop_
_entity.id
_entity.type
_entity.pdbx_description
1 polymer ?
#
loop_
_entity_poly.entity_id
_entity_poly.type
_entity_poly.pdbx_seq_one_letter_code
_entity_poly.pdbx_strand_id
1 'polypeptide(L)'
;MKVRKTVLFKSAELWAEQADRNETHITVRGTGAGGELVQSRTRYVRSEGGNTTGNVVRITWNHLNSDTASEISPQLLNGFNIYVSGDEMGSVPSYYVTTPLQRTFHSAKFELDAVRSWLGEGYSFIMESLKWSECDYDLIMDKELRVDEYCTLAANQTISFSSLDYASSDKNVDNNDFKLEGGLFYPEISDLEDVHLSGVRCSWLEDGSGLIDTCEKTYLFYEIAHSKEAREHVPIVLEETTGMHPTVNIDLSASTAHEPKCKYYAFINLPVEIFVDKFQQPPTLLFGEDDLEQPSYKLDTWGSEVVYTLVPGKVNTIKLHSRYVSPEKGGGQNTVFIYPYVFEACDTDSINVSANPFYSKNLGFEVYFTPDTKFNHLNNTKIPVSIPRANTESFSLIQYTTVICLIGSILYLFLVLFKKPYHN
;
A
#
# COMPACT_ATOMS: atom_id res chain seq x y z
N MET A 1 -3.30 -16.25 -22.98
CA MET A 1 -2.66 -15.82 -21.71
C MET A 1 -1.28 -15.26 -22.03
N LYS A 2 -0.88 -14.12 -21.46
CA LYS A 2 0.46 -13.55 -21.71
C LYS A 2 1.25 -13.48 -20.40
N VAL A 3 2.46 -14.03 -20.40
CA VAL A 3 3.35 -14.06 -19.24
C VAL A 3 4.65 -13.35 -19.60
N ARG A 4 5.06 -12.40 -18.77
CA ARG A 4 6.39 -11.80 -18.78
C ARG A 4 7.06 -12.07 -17.44
N LYS A 5 8.25 -12.64 -17.48
CA LYS A 5 9.11 -12.75 -16.30
C LYS A 5 10.34 -11.90 -16.46
N THR A 6 10.66 -11.12 -15.45
CA THR A 6 11.82 -10.25 -15.42
C THR A 6 12.64 -10.57 -14.17
N VAL A 7 13.94 -10.78 -14.32
CA VAL A 7 14.87 -10.84 -13.20
C VAL A 7 15.79 -9.64 -13.23
N LEU A 8 15.87 -8.93 -12.12
CA LEU A 8 16.82 -7.85 -11.90
C LEU A 8 17.99 -8.37 -11.05
N PHE A 9 19.15 -8.44 -11.69
CA PHE A 9 20.43 -8.70 -11.05
C PHE A 9 21.04 -7.40 -10.56
N LYS A 10 21.84 -7.47 -9.49
CA LYS A 10 22.53 -6.29 -8.94
C LYS A 10 23.70 -5.82 -9.80
N SER A 11 24.28 -6.70 -10.61
CA SER A 11 25.40 -6.38 -11.49
C SER A 11 25.52 -7.34 -12.67
N ALA A 12 26.34 -6.95 -13.65
CA ALA A 12 26.64 -7.76 -14.83
C ALA A 12 27.35 -9.08 -14.47
N GLU A 13 28.19 -9.09 -13.44
CA GLU A 13 28.93 -10.27 -12.99
C GLU A 13 27.99 -11.32 -12.42
N LEU A 14 27.06 -10.93 -11.55
CA LEU A 14 26.08 -11.85 -10.96
C LEU A 14 25.17 -12.44 -12.04
N TRP A 15 24.75 -11.62 -13.01
CA TRP A 15 24.00 -12.09 -14.18
C TRP A 15 24.76 -13.20 -14.93
N ALA A 16 26.04 -12.98 -15.23
CA ALA A 16 26.86 -13.95 -15.96
C ALA A 16 27.13 -15.25 -15.17
N GLU A 17 27.17 -15.18 -13.83
CA GLU A 17 27.42 -16.33 -12.96
C GLU A 17 26.18 -17.18 -12.68
N GLN A 18 24.99 -16.57 -12.68
CA GLN A 18 23.78 -17.17 -12.11
C GLN A 18 22.70 -17.49 -13.13
N ALA A 19 22.73 -16.84 -14.29
CA ALA A 19 21.84 -17.14 -15.39
C ALA A 19 22.49 -18.19 -16.31
N ASP A 20 21.79 -19.30 -16.49
CA ASP A 20 22.12 -20.32 -17.47
C ASP A 20 20.96 -20.48 -18.46
N ARG A 21 21.27 -20.86 -19.69
CA ARG A 21 20.29 -21.00 -20.76
C ARG A 21 20.56 -22.23 -21.59
N ASN A 22 19.52 -23.02 -21.81
CA ASN A 22 19.48 -24.07 -22.82
C ASN A 22 18.47 -23.71 -23.93
N GLU A 23 18.20 -24.64 -24.86
CA GLU A 23 17.32 -24.38 -26.01
C GLU A 23 15.84 -24.17 -25.65
N THR A 24 15.43 -24.56 -24.44
CA THR A 24 14.01 -24.60 -24.04
C THR A 24 13.72 -23.81 -22.75
N HIS A 25 14.73 -23.58 -21.92
CA HIS A 25 14.59 -23.02 -20.57
C HIS A 25 15.72 -22.02 -20.27
N ILE A 26 15.37 -20.99 -19.50
CA ILE A 26 16.32 -20.10 -18.82
C ILE A 26 16.26 -20.42 -17.33
N THR A 27 17.41 -20.67 -16.71
CA THR A 27 17.53 -20.97 -15.29
C THR A 27 18.27 -19.85 -14.58
N VAL A 28 17.74 -19.37 -13.45
CA VAL A 28 18.39 -18.38 -12.60
C VAL A 28 18.51 -18.90 -11.18
N ARG A 29 19.70 -18.81 -10.61
CA ARG A 29 20.01 -19.22 -9.23
C ARG A 29 20.10 -18.00 -8.34
N GLY A 30 19.47 -18.04 -7.16
CA GLY A 30 19.48 -16.91 -6.25
C GLY A 30 20.81 -16.66 -5.54
N THR A 31 21.02 -15.44 -5.06
CA THR A 31 22.16 -15.08 -4.20
C THR A 31 21.83 -15.02 -2.71
N GLY A 32 22.86 -15.25 -1.89
CA GLY A 32 22.75 -15.20 -0.43
C GLY A 32 22.57 -13.82 0.17
N ALA A 33 23.01 -12.75 -0.50
CA ALA A 33 22.98 -11.41 0.06
C ALA A 33 21.86 -10.58 -0.59
N GLY A 34 20.66 -10.63 -0.02
CA GLY A 34 19.51 -9.79 -0.38
C GLY A 34 18.71 -10.22 -1.61
N GLY A 35 19.11 -11.31 -2.29
CA GLY A 35 18.39 -11.93 -3.41
C GLY A 35 18.19 -11.07 -4.65
N GLU A 36 17.87 -11.72 -5.77
CA GLU A 36 17.48 -11.08 -7.02
C GLU A 36 15.98 -10.81 -7.01
N LEU A 37 15.56 -9.63 -7.47
CA LEU A 37 14.15 -9.31 -7.59
C LEU A 37 13.59 -9.94 -8.87
N VAL A 38 12.52 -10.71 -8.71
CA VAL A 38 11.80 -11.38 -9.80
C VAL A 38 10.42 -10.77 -9.92
N GLN A 39 10.13 -10.18 -11.08
CA GLN A 39 8.78 -9.76 -11.44
C GLN A 39 8.16 -10.82 -12.36
N SER A 40 6.98 -11.31 -12.02
CA SER A 40 6.15 -12.14 -12.88
C SER A 40 4.84 -11.42 -13.19
N ARG A 41 4.71 -10.94 -14.43
CA ARG A 41 3.51 -10.28 -14.95
C ARG A 41 2.70 -11.27 -15.77
N THR A 42 1.46 -11.52 -15.36
CA THR A 42 0.52 -12.35 -16.08
C THR A 42 -0.71 -11.55 -16.49
N ARG A 43 -1.15 -11.72 -17.73
CA ARG A 43 -2.38 -11.11 -18.25
C ARG A 43 -3.39 -12.17 -18.67
N TYR A 44 -4.59 -12.07 -18.10
CA TYR A 44 -5.74 -12.90 -18.37
C TYR A 44 -6.78 -12.09 -19.13
N VAL A 45 -7.23 -12.62 -20.26
CA VAL A 45 -8.34 -12.06 -21.02
C VAL A 45 -9.62 -12.45 -20.31
N ARG A 46 -10.57 -11.51 -20.21
CA ARG A 46 -11.87 -11.77 -19.62
C ARG A 46 -12.70 -12.68 -20.51
N SER A 47 -13.40 -13.65 -19.93
CA SER A 47 -14.32 -14.52 -20.68
C SER A 47 -15.47 -13.71 -21.30
N GLU A 48 -15.82 -14.00 -22.56
CA GLU A 48 -16.95 -13.33 -23.24
C GLU A 48 -18.26 -13.52 -22.44
N GLY A 49 -18.92 -12.42 -22.08
CA GLY A 49 -20.19 -12.42 -21.35
C GLY A 49 -20.15 -11.86 -19.91
N GLY A 50 -18.96 -11.55 -19.38
CA GLY A 50 -18.84 -10.86 -18.09
C GLY A 50 -19.22 -9.38 -18.21
N ASN A 51 -20.18 -8.92 -17.40
CA ASN A 51 -20.62 -7.52 -17.38
C ASN A 51 -19.44 -6.61 -16.99
N THR A 52 -18.99 -5.73 -17.89
CA THR A 52 -17.97 -4.73 -17.55
C THR A 52 -18.63 -3.68 -16.68
N THR A 53 -18.37 -3.73 -15.37
CA THR A 53 -18.49 -2.55 -14.54
C THR A 53 -17.64 -1.47 -15.20
N GLY A 54 -18.13 -0.24 -15.35
CA GLY A 54 -17.33 0.90 -15.86
C GLY A 54 -16.19 1.32 -14.93
N ASN A 55 -15.80 0.44 -13.98
CA ASN A 55 -14.85 0.67 -12.93
C ASN A 55 -13.54 -0.08 -13.22
N VAL A 56 -12.42 0.58 -12.97
CA VAL A 56 -11.09 -0.01 -12.86
C VAL A 56 -10.80 -0.27 -11.39
N VAL A 57 -10.48 -1.52 -11.06
CA VAL A 57 -10.16 -1.95 -9.71
C VAL A 57 -8.69 -2.33 -9.65
N ARG A 58 -7.97 -1.75 -8.70
CA ARG A 58 -6.56 -2.07 -8.44
C ARG A 58 -6.40 -2.58 -7.02
N ILE A 59 -5.76 -3.74 -6.86
CA ILE A 59 -5.52 -4.36 -5.56
C ILE A 59 -4.02 -4.49 -5.37
N THR A 60 -3.50 -4.03 -4.24
CA THR A 60 -2.09 -4.18 -3.91
C THR A 60 -1.88 -4.87 -2.58
N TRP A 61 -0.87 -5.73 -2.50
CA TRP A 61 -0.44 -6.38 -1.27
C TRP A 61 1.06 -6.20 -1.08
N ASN A 62 1.44 -5.60 0.04
CA ASN A 62 2.82 -5.51 0.50
C ASN A 62 2.97 -6.35 1.78
N HIS A 63 3.58 -7.52 1.66
CA HIS A 63 3.59 -8.53 2.72
C HIS A 63 4.59 -8.22 3.83
N LEU A 64 5.73 -7.61 3.49
CA LEU A 64 6.80 -7.30 4.44
C LEU A 64 6.53 -6.02 5.22
N ASN A 65 5.53 -5.23 4.82
CA ASN A 65 5.32 -3.86 5.30
C ASN A 65 6.60 -3.03 5.18
N SER A 66 7.31 -3.25 4.06
CA SER A 66 8.58 -2.60 3.77
C SER A 66 8.51 -1.89 2.45
N ASP A 67 9.49 -1.04 2.24
CA ASP A 67 9.62 -0.23 1.04
C ASP A 67 9.96 -1.07 -0.21
N THR A 68 9.02 -1.17 -1.16
CA THR A 68 9.11 -2.07 -2.33
C THR A 68 9.69 -1.43 -3.60
N ALA A 69 9.88 -0.11 -3.63
CA ALA A 69 10.37 0.58 -4.83
C ALA A 69 11.77 0.09 -5.26
N SER A 70 11.89 -0.26 -6.54
CA SER A 70 13.11 -0.59 -7.27
C SER A 70 12.99 -0.20 -8.74
N GLU A 71 14.00 -0.51 -9.56
CA GLU A 71 13.99 -0.30 -11.00
C GLU A 71 12.78 -0.96 -11.68
N ILE A 72 12.42 -2.18 -11.23
CA ILE A 72 11.35 -2.99 -11.85
C ILE A 72 10.09 -3.15 -10.97
N SER A 73 10.07 -2.59 -9.75
CA SER A 73 8.95 -2.69 -8.80
C SER A 73 8.49 -1.31 -8.33
N PRO A 74 7.16 -1.05 -8.25
CA PRO A 74 6.63 0.22 -7.76
C PRO A 74 6.79 0.36 -6.23
N GLN A 75 6.51 1.55 -5.70
CA GLN A 75 6.27 1.70 -4.26
C GLN A 75 4.83 1.27 -3.94
N LEU A 76 4.68 0.16 -3.22
CA LEU A 76 3.40 -0.32 -2.73
C LEU A 76 3.18 0.14 -1.28
N LEU A 77 2.00 0.66 -0.99
CA LEU A 77 1.61 0.91 0.40
C LEU A 77 1.59 -0.41 1.18
N ASN A 78 2.08 -0.35 2.42
CA ASN A 78 2.08 -1.45 3.37
C ASN A 78 0.69 -2.09 3.49
N GLY A 79 0.67 -3.41 3.69
CA GLY A 79 -0.56 -4.15 3.85
C GLY A 79 -1.38 -4.30 2.56
N PHE A 80 -2.67 -4.50 2.73
CA PHE A 80 -3.64 -4.77 1.68
C PHE A 80 -4.40 -3.49 1.34
N ASN A 81 -4.44 -3.14 0.06
CA ASN A 81 -5.13 -1.95 -0.40
C ASN A 81 -5.98 -2.25 -1.63
N ILE A 82 -7.15 -1.63 -1.71
CA ILE A 82 -8.05 -1.70 -2.88
C ILE A 82 -8.36 -0.26 -3.30
N TYR A 83 -8.22 0.00 -4.59
CA TYR A 83 -8.54 1.26 -5.23
C TYR A 83 -9.58 1.02 -6.32
N VAL A 84 -10.66 1.78 -6.30
CA VAL A 84 -11.73 1.70 -7.31
C VAL A 84 -11.92 3.07 -7.93
N SER A 85 -11.77 3.14 -9.25
CA SER A 85 -11.97 4.35 -10.05
C SER A 85 -12.94 4.06 -11.20
N GLY A 86 -13.68 5.05 -11.69
CA GLY A 86 -14.63 4.88 -12.80
C GLY A 86 -16.01 5.47 -12.55
N ASP A 87 -16.93 5.23 -13.48
CA ASP A 87 -18.22 5.92 -13.57
C ASP A 87 -19.28 5.36 -12.59
N GLU A 88 -19.15 4.10 -12.16
CA GLU A 88 -20.15 3.38 -11.36
C GLU A 88 -19.70 3.21 -9.89
N MET A 89 -19.23 4.30 -9.27
CA MET A 89 -18.79 4.32 -7.87
C MET A 89 -19.87 3.90 -6.85
N GLY A 90 -21.16 3.91 -7.21
CA GLY A 90 -22.27 3.53 -6.34
C GLY A 90 -22.35 2.04 -5.99
N SER A 91 -21.60 1.19 -6.69
CA SER A 91 -21.48 -0.26 -6.42
C SER A 91 -20.42 -0.61 -5.38
N VAL A 92 -19.59 0.36 -4.98
CA VAL A 92 -18.52 0.17 -4.00
C VAL A 92 -19.11 0.14 -2.58
N PRO A 93 -18.67 -0.77 -1.70
CA PRO A 93 -19.15 -0.81 -0.32
C PRO A 93 -18.98 0.53 0.40
N SER A 94 -19.99 0.92 1.19
CA SER A 94 -20.04 2.22 1.87
C SER A 94 -18.90 2.47 2.86
N TYR A 95 -18.23 1.41 3.29
CA TYR A 95 -17.13 1.47 4.26
C TYR A 95 -15.79 1.91 3.66
N TYR A 96 -15.70 2.04 2.33
CA TYR A 96 -14.51 2.56 1.64
C TYR A 96 -14.38 4.06 1.86
N VAL A 97 -13.15 4.54 2.02
CA VAL A 97 -12.86 5.98 2.03
C VAL A 97 -13.11 6.54 0.63
N THR A 98 -13.76 7.69 0.60
CA THR A 98 -14.20 8.32 -0.64
C THR A 98 -13.39 9.56 -0.93
N THR A 99 -12.77 9.58 -2.10
CA THR A 99 -12.00 10.73 -2.59
C THR A 99 -12.56 11.18 -3.94
N PRO A 100 -12.21 12.40 -4.40
CA PRO A 100 -12.67 12.89 -5.70
C PRO A 100 -12.24 12.02 -6.89
N LEU A 101 -11.19 11.21 -6.72
CA LEU A 101 -10.56 10.45 -7.81
C LEU A 101 -10.83 8.94 -7.69
N GLN A 102 -11.05 8.42 -6.48
CA GLN A 102 -11.23 6.99 -6.25
C GLN A 102 -11.93 6.68 -4.93
N ARG A 103 -12.40 5.44 -4.78
CA ARG A 103 -12.74 4.84 -3.49
C ARG A 103 -11.59 3.95 -3.04
N THR A 104 -11.21 4.05 -1.78
CA THR A 104 -10.05 3.32 -1.25
C THR A 104 -10.41 2.53 0.00
N PHE A 105 -9.78 1.37 0.13
CA PHE A 105 -9.85 0.55 1.32
C PHE A 105 -8.44 0.09 1.67
N HIS A 106 -8.12 0.09 2.96
CA HIS A 106 -6.83 -0.35 3.47
C HIS A 106 -7.04 -1.31 4.63
N SER A 107 -6.19 -2.32 4.71
CA SER A 107 -6.15 -3.26 5.81
C SER A 107 -4.71 -3.68 6.07
N ALA A 108 -4.31 -3.75 7.34
CA ALA A 108 -2.99 -4.26 7.71
C ALA A 108 -2.86 -5.78 7.49
N LYS A 109 -3.97 -6.47 7.19
CA LYS A 109 -4.03 -7.91 6.96
C LYS A 109 -4.47 -8.17 5.53
N PHE A 110 -4.03 -9.30 4.99
CA PHE A 110 -4.51 -9.76 3.70
C PHE A 110 -5.97 -10.23 3.82
N GLU A 111 -6.85 -9.75 2.93
CA GLU A 111 -8.28 -10.06 2.93
C GLU A 111 -8.67 -10.79 1.65
N LEU A 112 -8.52 -12.12 1.68
CA LEU A 112 -8.78 -12.98 0.52
C LEU A 112 -10.22 -12.85 0.00
N ASP A 113 -11.21 -12.73 0.88
CA ASP A 113 -12.62 -12.63 0.49
C ASP A 113 -12.93 -11.30 -0.23
N ALA A 114 -12.20 -10.23 0.09
CA ALA A 114 -12.30 -8.97 -0.63
C ALA A 114 -11.72 -9.09 -2.06
N VAL A 115 -10.64 -9.85 -2.24
CA VAL A 115 -10.10 -10.14 -3.58
C VAL A 115 -11.10 -10.96 -4.41
N ARG A 116 -11.72 -11.98 -3.80
CA ARG A 116 -12.75 -12.81 -4.44
C ARG A 116 -13.96 -12.02 -4.91
N SER A 117 -14.45 -11.11 -4.08
CA SER A 117 -15.64 -10.33 -4.42
C SER A 117 -15.42 -9.42 -5.63
N TRP A 118 -14.21 -8.89 -5.80
CA TRP A 118 -13.85 -8.04 -6.95
C TRP A 118 -13.53 -8.82 -8.23
N LEU A 119 -12.84 -9.95 -8.14
CA LEU A 119 -12.51 -10.77 -9.32
C LEU A 119 -13.75 -11.39 -9.97
N GLY A 120 -14.75 -11.78 -9.17
CA GLY A 120 -15.93 -12.50 -9.63
C GLY A 120 -15.59 -13.81 -10.35
N GLU A 121 -16.51 -14.32 -11.18
CA GLU A 121 -16.33 -15.56 -11.96
C GLU A 121 -15.77 -15.31 -13.39
N GLY A 122 -15.32 -14.08 -13.69
CA GLY A 122 -15.05 -13.63 -15.06
C GLY A 122 -13.66 -13.97 -15.63
N TYR A 123 -12.74 -14.48 -14.82
CA TYR A 123 -11.36 -14.73 -15.19
C TYR A 123 -10.96 -16.17 -14.82
N SER A 124 -10.20 -16.86 -15.70
CA SER A 124 -9.58 -18.16 -15.41
C SER A 124 -8.35 -18.01 -14.52
N PHE A 125 -8.54 -17.45 -13.33
CA PHE A 125 -7.47 -17.13 -12.39
C PHE A 125 -7.77 -17.75 -11.01
N ILE A 126 -6.81 -18.54 -10.51
CA ILE A 126 -6.90 -19.21 -9.20
C ILE A 126 -6.01 -18.43 -8.23
N MET A 127 -6.61 -17.54 -7.44
CA MET A 127 -5.87 -16.68 -6.52
C MET A 127 -5.13 -17.44 -5.41
N GLU A 128 -5.62 -18.63 -5.05
CA GLU A 128 -4.98 -19.52 -4.07
C GLU A 128 -3.63 -20.07 -4.57
N SER A 129 -3.33 -19.96 -5.87
CA SER A 129 -2.02 -20.36 -6.40
C SER A 129 -0.94 -19.30 -6.14
N LEU A 130 -1.30 -18.08 -5.73
CA LEU A 130 -0.35 -17.02 -5.42
C LEU A 130 0.29 -17.22 -4.05
N LYS A 131 1.55 -16.84 -3.93
CA LYS A 131 2.36 -16.92 -2.71
C LYS A 131 2.22 -15.64 -1.87
N TRP A 132 1.03 -15.39 -1.34
CA TRP A 132 0.73 -14.16 -0.59
C TRP A 132 1.64 -13.90 0.62
N SER A 133 2.26 -14.93 1.18
CA SER A 133 3.17 -14.80 2.33
C SER A 133 4.63 -14.53 1.96
N GLU A 134 5.00 -14.63 0.67
CA GLU A 134 6.39 -14.57 0.21
C GLU A 134 6.65 -13.44 -0.79
N CYS A 135 5.60 -12.90 -1.40
CA CYS A 135 5.72 -11.94 -2.49
C CYS A 135 4.75 -10.78 -2.31
N ASP A 136 5.07 -9.69 -2.99
CA ASP A 136 4.21 -8.52 -3.11
C ASP A 136 3.45 -8.57 -4.43
N TYR A 137 2.29 -7.90 -4.49
CA TYR A 137 1.40 -7.99 -5.64
C TYR A 137 0.78 -6.64 -6.01
N ASP A 138 0.63 -6.42 -7.31
CA ASP A 138 -0.18 -5.35 -7.92
C ASP A 138 -1.09 -5.97 -8.98
N LEU A 139 -2.39 -6.04 -8.67
CA LEU A 139 -3.43 -6.58 -9.54
C LEU A 139 -4.24 -5.41 -10.11
N ILE A 140 -4.40 -5.39 -11.43
CA ILE A 140 -5.26 -4.42 -12.12
C ILE A 140 -6.34 -5.16 -12.88
N MET A 141 -7.59 -4.85 -12.55
CA MET A 141 -8.79 -5.35 -13.20
C MET A 141 -9.44 -4.21 -13.98
N ASP A 142 -9.39 -4.32 -15.30
CA ASP A 142 -10.10 -3.45 -16.24
C ASP A 142 -10.69 -4.35 -17.35
N LYS A 143 -10.31 -4.15 -18.62
CA LYS A 143 -10.66 -5.03 -19.74
C LYS A 143 -9.96 -6.38 -19.67
N GLU A 144 -8.78 -6.40 -19.07
CA GLU A 144 -8.00 -7.59 -18.76
C GLU A 144 -7.66 -7.59 -17.26
N LEU A 145 -7.40 -8.78 -16.71
CA LEU A 145 -6.78 -8.91 -15.40
C LEU A 145 -5.26 -8.98 -15.60
N ARG A 146 -4.54 -7.99 -15.07
CA ARG A 146 -3.08 -7.98 -14.95
C ARG A 146 -2.70 -8.33 -13.52
N VAL A 147 -1.86 -9.33 -13.35
CA VAL A 147 -1.29 -9.73 -12.05
C VAL A 147 0.21 -9.52 -12.14
N ASP A 148 0.73 -8.56 -11.39
CA ASP A 148 2.17 -8.34 -11.23
C ASP A 148 2.58 -8.88 -9.86
N GLU A 149 3.37 -9.94 -9.86
CA GLU A 149 3.96 -10.58 -8.67
C GLU A 149 5.44 -10.15 -8.54
N TYR A 150 5.85 -9.75 -7.35
CA TYR A 150 7.22 -9.33 -7.04
C TYR A 150 7.78 -10.19 -5.90
N CYS A 151 8.75 -11.05 -6.21
CA CYS A 151 9.34 -11.97 -5.25
C CYS A 151 10.86 -11.78 -5.20
N THR A 152 11.44 -11.98 -4.02
CA THR A 152 12.90 -12.06 -3.86
C THR A 152 13.37 -13.50 -4.02
N LEU A 153 14.36 -13.72 -4.88
CA LEU A 153 14.94 -15.04 -5.10
C LEU A 153 16.03 -15.32 -4.05
N ALA A 154 15.79 -16.29 -3.16
CA ALA A 154 16.75 -16.63 -2.12
C ALA A 154 17.93 -17.49 -2.63
N ALA A 155 19.06 -17.49 -1.91
CA ALA A 155 20.31 -18.19 -2.24
C ALA A 155 20.18 -19.67 -2.65
N ASN A 156 19.23 -20.37 -2.04
CA ASN A 156 18.99 -21.80 -2.24
C ASN A 156 17.87 -22.09 -3.24
N GLN A 157 17.29 -21.05 -3.81
CA GLN A 157 16.21 -21.14 -4.77
C GLN A 157 16.75 -21.02 -6.19
N THR A 158 16.09 -21.72 -7.09
CA THR A 158 16.36 -21.65 -8.51
C THR A 158 15.02 -21.53 -9.21
N ILE A 159 14.91 -20.58 -10.13
CA ILE A 159 13.73 -20.43 -10.98
C ILE A 159 14.11 -20.85 -12.38
N SER A 160 13.18 -21.51 -13.04
CA SER A 160 13.27 -21.86 -14.45
C SER A 160 12.13 -21.16 -15.20
N PHE A 161 12.43 -20.67 -16.39
CA PHE A 161 11.47 -20.11 -17.32
C PHE A 161 11.34 -21.05 -18.49
N SER A 162 10.15 -21.61 -18.68
CA SER A 162 9.81 -22.48 -19.80
C SER A 162 8.38 -22.22 -20.23
N SER A 163 8.12 -22.23 -21.54
CA SER A 163 6.73 -22.23 -22.00
C SER A 163 6.02 -23.57 -21.71
N LEU A 164 6.78 -24.66 -21.51
CA LEU A 164 6.21 -25.97 -21.16
C LEU A 164 5.60 -26.02 -19.76
N ASP A 165 6.14 -25.24 -18.82
CA ASP A 165 5.61 -25.13 -17.46
C ASP A 165 4.17 -24.59 -17.46
N TYR A 166 3.82 -23.80 -18.47
CA TYR A 166 2.51 -23.16 -18.64
C TYR A 166 1.58 -23.93 -19.58
N ALA A 167 2.12 -24.68 -20.54
CA ALA A 167 1.35 -25.50 -21.48
C ALA A 167 0.58 -26.66 -20.80
N SER A 168 0.93 -27.03 -19.57
CA SER A 168 0.29 -28.13 -18.83
C SER A 168 -0.75 -27.68 -17.80
N SER A 169 -0.77 -26.42 -17.40
CA SER A 169 -1.58 -25.96 -16.26
C SER A 169 -3.02 -25.59 -16.61
N ASP A 170 -3.32 -25.29 -17.88
CA ASP A 170 -4.66 -24.88 -18.28
C ASP A 170 -5.12 -25.60 -19.55
N LYS A 171 -5.87 -26.70 -19.37
CA LYS A 171 -6.40 -27.53 -20.49
C LYS A 171 -7.44 -26.79 -21.36
N ASN A 172 -7.80 -25.56 -21.00
CA ASN A 172 -8.83 -24.76 -21.67
C ASN A 172 -8.28 -23.53 -22.41
N VAL A 173 -6.96 -23.30 -22.41
CA VAL A 173 -6.35 -22.25 -23.22
C VAL A 173 -5.92 -22.88 -24.54
N ASP A 174 -6.50 -22.42 -25.66
CA ASP A 174 -5.99 -22.77 -26.98
C ASP A 174 -4.48 -22.45 -27.02
N ASN A 175 -3.65 -23.47 -27.26
CA ASN A 175 -2.19 -23.36 -27.20
C ASN A 175 -1.62 -22.24 -28.09
N ASN A 176 -2.38 -21.76 -29.08
CA ASN A 176 -1.99 -20.67 -29.98
C ASN A 176 -2.05 -19.26 -29.35
N ASP A 177 -2.64 -19.09 -28.16
CA ASP A 177 -2.81 -17.78 -27.51
C ASP A 177 -1.93 -17.59 -26.26
N PHE A 178 -1.00 -18.52 -26.00
CA PHE A 178 -0.02 -18.40 -24.93
C PHE A 178 1.27 -17.71 -25.44
N LYS A 179 1.71 -16.67 -24.73
CA LYS A 179 2.98 -15.98 -25.02
C LYS A 179 3.81 -15.86 -23.76
N LEU A 180 5.07 -16.30 -23.82
CA LEU A 180 6.06 -16.16 -22.75
C LEU A 180 7.21 -15.26 -23.21
N GLU A 181 7.52 -14.25 -22.40
CA GLU A 181 8.69 -13.39 -22.54
C GLU A 181 9.52 -13.45 -21.25
N GLY A 182 10.84 -13.62 -21.39
CA GLY A 182 11.79 -13.64 -20.29
C GLY A 182 12.80 -12.52 -20.43
N GLY A 183 12.94 -11.69 -19.42
CA GLY A 183 13.93 -10.61 -19.34
C GLY A 183 14.93 -10.87 -18.22
N LEU A 184 16.22 -10.77 -18.52
CA LEU A 184 17.31 -10.80 -17.55
C LEU A 184 18.05 -9.49 -17.65
N PHE A 185 18.00 -8.65 -16.62
CA PHE A 185 18.54 -7.30 -16.65
C PHE A 185 19.39 -6.98 -15.43
N TYR A 186 20.33 -6.06 -15.58
CA TYR A 186 21.08 -5.44 -14.50
C TYR A 186 21.17 -3.92 -14.76
N PRO A 187 21.24 -3.09 -13.71
CA PRO A 187 21.43 -1.66 -13.86
C PRO A 187 22.88 -1.35 -14.27
N GLU A 188 23.07 -0.60 -15.36
CA GLU A 188 24.35 0.04 -15.67
C GLU A 188 24.47 1.39 -14.98
N ILE A 189 23.36 2.14 -15.00
CA ILE A 189 23.17 3.41 -14.32
C ILE A 189 21.78 3.35 -13.71
N SER A 190 21.69 3.63 -12.42
CA SER A 190 20.44 3.76 -11.68
C SER A 190 20.67 4.89 -10.68
N ASP A 191 20.15 6.07 -11.00
CA ASP A 191 20.18 7.22 -10.11
C ASP A 191 18.75 7.59 -9.67
N LEU A 192 18.57 8.79 -9.12
CA LEU A 192 17.27 9.23 -8.61
C LEU A 192 16.26 9.51 -9.73
N GLU A 193 16.72 9.68 -10.97
CA GLU A 193 15.90 10.16 -12.08
C GLU A 193 15.80 9.16 -13.22
N ASP A 194 16.93 8.57 -13.60
CA ASP A 194 17.11 7.77 -14.80
C ASP A 194 17.58 6.36 -14.46
N VAL A 195 16.98 5.38 -15.14
CA VAL A 195 17.36 3.98 -15.06
C VAL A 195 17.74 3.45 -16.43
N HIS A 196 18.95 2.90 -16.49
CA HIS A 196 19.54 2.26 -17.65
C HIS A 196 19.73 0.77 -17.33
N LEU A 197 18.86 -0.07 -17.88
CA LEU A 197 18.98 -1.52 -17.74
C LEU A 197 19.59 -2.13 -19.00
N SER A 198 20.66 -2.90 -18.80
CA SER A 198 21.26 -3.74 -19.83
C SER A 198 20.94 -5.20 -19.57
N GLY A 199 20.75 -5.97 -20.63
CA GLY A 199 20.44 -7.38 -20.48
C GLY A 199 20.04 -8.08 -21.76
N VAL A 200 19.26 -9.15 -21.59
CA VAL A 200 18.72 -9.94 -22.67
C VAL A 200 17.22 -10.14 -22.48
N ARG A 201 16.49 -10.09 -23.59
CA ARG A 201 15.08 -10.44 -23.66
C ARG A 201 14.93 -11.64 -24.58
N CYS A 202 14.25 -12.67 -24.11
CA CYS A 202 13.99 -13.89 -24.83
C CYS A 202 12.49 -14.10 -25.05
N SER A 203 12.11 -14.57 -26.23
CA SER A 203 10.77 -15.03 -26.57
C SER A 203 10.79 -16.54 -26.83
N TRP A 204 9.66 -17.20 -26.62
CA TRP A 204 9.47 -18.62 -26.92
C TRP A 204 8.57 -18.79 -28.15
N LEU A 205 8.77 -19.88 -28.88
CA LEU A 205 7.92 -20.24 -30.01
C LEU A 205 6.49 -20.55 -29.54
N GLU A 206 5.52 -20.10 -30.33
CA GLU A 206 4.08 -20.30 -30.10
C GLU A 206 3.57 -21.64 -30.69
N ASP A 207 4.48 -22.54 -31.05
CA ASP A 207 4.17 -23.85 -31.67
C ASP A 207 4.03 -24.99 -30.65
N GLY A 208 4.15 -24.68 -29.36
CA GLY A 208 4.08 -25.65 -28.26
C GLY A 208 5.33 -26.53 -28.11
N SER A 209 6.40 -26.30 -28.89
CA SER A 209 7.65 -27.06 -28.80
C SER A 209 8.43 -26.82 -27.50
N GLY A 210 8.16 -25.70 -26.82
CA GLY A 210 8.94 -25.29 -25.67
C GLY A 210 10.24 -24.56 -26.02
N LEU A 211 10.57 -24.41 -27.30
CA LEU A 211 11.84 -23.85 -27.75
C LEU A 211 11.84 -22.33 -27.65
N ILE A 212 13.00 -21.79 -27.29
CA ILE A 212 13.27 -20.35 -27.36
C ILE A 212 13.35 -19.95 -28.84
N ASP A 213 12.57 -18.95 -29.22
CA ASP A 213 12.52 -18.39 -30.57
C ASP A 213 13.70 -17.46 -30.80
N THR A 214 13.75 -16.36 -30.04
CA THR A 214 14.83 -15.37 -30.14
C THR A 214 15.28 -14.92 -28.77
N CYS A 215 16.55 -14.56 -28.65
CA CYS A 215 17.09 -13.86 -27.49
C CYS A 215 17.92 -12.68 -27.99
N GLU A 216 17.48 -11.47 -27.68
CA GLU A 216 18.07 -10.24 -28.15
C GLU A 216 18.68 -9.47 -26.99
N LYS A 217 19.89 -8.92 -27.23
CA LYS A 217 20.46 -7.93 -26.32
C LYS A 217 19.52 -6.74 -26.28
N THR A 218 19.12 -6.35 -25.08
CA THR A 218 18.12 -5.32 -24.85
C THR A 218 18.69 -4.27 -23.92
N TYR A 219 18.52 -3.02 -24.31
CA TYR A 219 18.85 -1.84 -23.52
C TYR A 219 17.57 -1.06 -23.26
N LEU A 220 17.28 -0.78 -21.99
CA LEU A 220 16.11 -0.02 -21.58
C LEU A 220 16.57 1.27 -20.91
N PHE A 221 15.99 2.38 -21.34
CA PHE A 221 16.18 3.69 -20.75
C PHE A 221 14.80 4.25 -20.41
N TYR A 222 14.58 4.59 -19.14
CA TYR A 222 13.34 5.16 -18.66
C TYR A 222 13.56 5.92 -17.35
N GLU A 223 12.65 6.84 -17.08
CA GLU A 223 12.63 7.58 -15.81
C GLU A 223 11.84 6.79 -14.76
N ILE A 224 12.29 6.84 -13.50
CA ILE A 224 11.56 6.25 -12.37
C ILE A 224 10.72 7.29 -11.64
N ALA A 225 9.52 6.88 -11.21
CA ALA A 225 8.63 7.73 -10.44
C ALA A 225 8.97 7.73 -8.94
N HIS A 226 9.65 6.70 -8.45
CA HIS A 226 9.96 6.52 -7.04
C HIS A 226 11.44 6.26 -6.86
N SER A 227 12.11 7.14 -6.13
CA SER A 227 13.50 6.99 -5.73
C SER A 227 13.60 6.91 -4.21
N LYS A 228 14.74 6.41 -3.72
CA LYS A 228 15.10 6.44 -2.31
C LYS A 228 16.48 7.03 -2.19
N GLU A 229 16.58 8.16 -1.50
CA GLU A 229 17.88 8.74 -1.24
C GLU A 229 18.44 8.21 0.08
N ALA A 230 19.59 7.52 0.00
CA ALA A 230 20.23 6.91 1.16
C ALA A 230 20.79 7.93 2.19
N ARG A 231 20.72 9.24 1.90
CA ARG A 231 21.44 10.29 2.66
C ARG A 231 20.59 11.02 3.69
N GLU A 232 19.25 10.96 3.60
CA GLU A 232 18.37 11.69 4.52
C GLU A 232 17.46 10.72 5.28
N HIS A 233 17.97 10.10 6.35
CA HIS A 233 17.08 9.42 7.28
C HIS A 233 16.32 10.46 8.11
N VAL A 234 15.07 10.71 7.74
CA VAL A 234 14.16 11.62 8.45
C VAL A 234 13.56 10.89 9.64
N PRO A 235 13.89 11.23 10.90
CA PRO A 235 13.30 10.57 12.06
C PRO A 235 11.80 10.83 12.15
N ILE A 236 11.03 9.77 12.39
CA ILE A 236 9.61 9.84 12.71
C ILE A 236 9.42 9.27 14.11
N VAL A 237 8.93 10.08 15.04
CA VAL A 237 8.78 9.72 16.45
C VAL A 237 7.35 9.94 16.89
N LEU A 238 6.78 8.94 17.56
CA LEU A 238 5.54 9.10 18.30
C LEU A 238 5.84 9.64 19.69
N GLU A 239 5.28 10.79 20.01
CA GLU A 239 5.23 11.27 21.39
C GLU A 239 4.01 10.67 22.08
N GLU A 240 4.28 9.74 22.99
CA GLU A 240 3.27 9.18 23.88
C GLU A 240 2.86 10.22 24.92
N THR A 241 1.94 11.10 24.55
CA THR A 241 1.29 11.98 25.53
C THR A 241 0.29 11.18 26.36
N THR A 242 0.18 11.48 27.65
CA THR A 242 -0.89 10.93 28.49
C THR A 242 -2.26 11.37 27.95
N GLY A 243 -3.04 10.44 27.41
CA GLY A 243 -4.40 10.70 26.93
C GLY A 243 -4.67 10.16 25.52
N MET A 244 -5.83 10.54 24.96
CA MET A 244 -6.30 10.10 23.64
C MET A 244 -5.82 11.03 22.50
N HIS A 245 -4.62 11.61 22.61
CA HIS A 245 -4.11 12.63 21.68
C HIS A 245 -2.68 12.34 21.19
N PRO A 246 -2.44 11.21 20.51
CA PRO A 246 -1.12 10.85 20.01
C PRO A 246 -0.55 11.94 19.10
N THR A 247 0.76 12.22 19.22
CA THR A 247 1.42 13.25 18.42
C THR A 247 2.59 12.64 17.66
N VAL A 248 2.62 12.81 16.34
CA VAL A 248 3.69 12.31 15.46
C VAL A 248 4.59 13.47 15.07
N ASN A 249 5.87 13.37 15.39
CA ASN A 249 6.89 14.33 15.02
C ASN A 249 7.74 13.79 13.88
N ILE A 250 7.89 14.59 12.83
CA ILE A 250 8.70 14.32 11.64
C ILE A 250 9.81 15.36 11.60
N ASP A 251 11.05 14.94 11.81
CA ASP A 251 12.19 15.85 11.92
C ASP A 251 12.86 16.09 10.56
N LEU A 252 12.48 17.20 9.91
CA LEU A 252 13.11 17.70 8.68
C LEU A 252 14.12 18.83 8.98
N SER A 253 14.66 18.93 10.20
CA SER A 253 15.60 20.00 10.57
C SER A 253 16.90 19.98 9.76
N ALA A 254 17.32 18.79 9.33
CA ALA A 254 18.51 18.58 8.49
C ALA A 254 18.21 18.64 6.99
N SER A 255 16.93 18.53 6.58
CA SER A 255 16.53 18.51 5.18
C SER A 255 16.34 19.92 4.63
N THR A 256 16.86 20.15 3.43
CA THR A 256 16.65 21.37 2.65
C THR A 256 15.93 21.01 1.36
N ALA A 257 14.89 21.77 0.98
CA ALA A 257 14.21 21.53 -0.29
C ALA A 257 15.24 21.58 -1.44
N HIS A 258 15.33 20.49 -2.21
CA HIS A 258 16.32 20.33 -3.25
C HIS A 258 16.12 21.34 -4.38
N GLU A 259 14.86 21.63 -4.70
CA GLU A 259 14.48 22.54 -5.79
C GLU A 259 13.21 23.35 -5.50
N PRO A 260 13.01 24.52 -6.15
CA PRO A 260 11.82 25.35 -5.94
C PRO A 260 10.49 24.68 -6.34
N LYS A 261 10.52 23.62 -7.16
CA LYS A 261 9.33 22.83 -7.53
C LYS A 261 9.06 21.65 -6.61
N CYS A 262 9.98 21.34 -5.69
CA CYS A 262 9.84 20.23 -4.77
C CYS A 262 9.14 20.66 -3.48
N LYS A 263 8.32 19.77 -2.92
CA LYS A 263 7.70 19.94 -1.61
C LYS A 263 7.70 18.64 -0.85
N TYR A 264 7.90 18.74 0.47
CA TYR A 264 7.81 17.59 1.37
C TYR A 264 6.35 17.35 1.77
N TYR A 265 5.98 16.08 1.82
CA TYR A 265 4.66 15.64 2.23
C TYR A 265 4.75 14.48 3.23
N ALA A 266 3.73 14.37 4.07
CA ALA A 266 3.43 13.17 4.82
C ALA A 266 2.05 12.65 4.38
N PHE A 267 2.00 11.42 3.87
CA PHE A 267 0.76 10.71 3.64
C PHE A 267 0.55 9.67 4.74
N ILE A 268 -0.66 9.61 5.31
CA ILE A 268 -0.99 8.67 6.37
C ILE A 268 -2.37 8.07 6.12
N ASN A 269 -2.42 6.74 6.09
CA ASN A 269 -3.65 5.96 6.20
C ASN A 269 -3.96 5.78 7.69
N LEU A 270 -5.07 6.35 8.14
CA LEU A 270 -5.50 6.29 9.54
C LEU A 270 -6.65 5.28 9.68
N PRO A 271 -6.50 4.25 10.53
CA PRO A 271 -7.62 3.35 10.83
C PRO A 271 -8.69 4.12 11.61
N VAL A 272 -9.92 3.63 11.59
CA VAL A 272 -11.09 4.29 12.21
C VAL A 272 -10.86 4.72 13.66
N GLU A 273 -10.03 4.02 14.43
CA GLU A 273 -9.71 4.39 15.81
C GLU A 273 -8.89 5.66 15.96
N ILE A 274 -8.24 6.15 14.90
CA ILE A 274 -7.41 7.35 14.90
C ILE A 274 -7.93 8.32 13.85
N PHE A 275 -8.01 9.60 14.18
CA PHE A 275 -8.43 10.64 13.24
C PHE A 275 -7.66 11.94 13.47
N VAL A 276 -7.78 12.85 12.51
CA VAL A 276 -7.23 14.21 12.60
C VAL A 276 -8.33 15.21 12.90
N ASP A 277 -8.06 16.15 13.79
CA ASP A 277 -8.94 17.30 13.99
C ASP A 277 -8.55 18.41 13.00
N LYS A 278 -9.33 18.50 11.91
CA LYS A 278 -9.14 19.48 10.84
C LYS A 278 -9.24 20.94 11.31
N PHE A 279 -9.89 21.21 12.44
CA PHE A 279 -10.02 22.56 12.99
C PHE A 279 -8.83 22.94 13.87
N GLN A 280 -8.19 21.96 14.49
CA GLN A 280 -6.97 22.17 15.27
C GLN A 280 -5.74 22.31 14.37
N GLN A 281 -5.61 21.43 13.37
CA GLN A 281 -4.49 21.41 12.44
C GLN A 281 -5.00 20.99 11.05
N PRO A 282 -5.31 21.96 10.17
CA PRO A 282 -5.88 21.65 8.86
C PRO A 282 -4.85 20.93 7.98
N PRO A 283 -5.14 19.72 7.49
CA PRO A 283 -4.29 19.03 6.53
C PRO A 283 -4.42 19.64 5.13
N THR A 284 -3.50 19.25 4.23
CA THR A 284 -3.57 19.63 2.81
C THR A 284 -4.71 18.90 2.12
N LEU A 285 -4.87 17.61 2.39
CA LEU A 285 -6.00 16.79 1.96
C LEU A 285 -6.48 15.92 3.12
N LEU A 286 -7.79 15.75 3.22
CA LEU A 286 -8.43 14.86 4.18
C LEU A 286 -9.67 14.24 3.55
N PHE A 287 -9.74 12.91 3.58
CA PHE A 287 -10.86 12.12 3.08
C PHE A 287 -11.24 11.04 4.09
N GLY A 288 -12.52 10.66 4.13
CA GLY A 288 -13.02 9.65 5.07
C GLY A 288 -13.50 10.26 6.38
N GLU A 289 -13.34 9.53 7.48
CA GLU A 289 -13.89 9.89 8.79
C GLU A 289 -13.14 11.01 9.50
N ASP A 290 -13.86 12.08 9.83
CA ASP A 290 -13.36 13.22 10.60
C ASP A 290 -14.32 13.68 11.72
N ASP A 291 -15.41 12.93 11.97
CA ASP A 291 -16.37 13.23 13.04
C ASP A 291 -15.67 13.14 14.40
N LEU A 292 -15.70 14.18 15.23
CA LEU A 292 -14.96 14.21 16.49
C LEU A 292 -15.68 13.47 17.64
N GLU A 293 -16.96 13.13 17.49
CA GLU A 293 -17.82 12.73 18.61
C GLU A 293 -18.16 11.23 18.63
N GLN A 294 -18.04 10.53 17.50
CA GLN A 294 -18.44 9.13 17.43
C GLN A 294 -17.33 8.16 17.89
N PRO A 295 -17.66 7.14 18.70
CA PRO A 295 -16.72 6.08 19.05
C PRO A 295 -16.48 5.15 17.84
N SER A 296 -15.34 4.45 17.81
CA SER A 296 -14.95 3.66 16.63
C SER A 296 -15.94 2.54 16.29
N TYR A 297 -16.57 1.93 17.30
CA TYR A 297 -17.52 0.82 17.12
C TYR A 297 -18.91 1.21 16.62
N LYS A 298 -19.16 2.50 16.37
CA LYS A 298 -20.39 2.99 15.71
C LYS A 298 -20.17 3.41 14.26
N LEU A 299 -18.91 3.47 13.83
CA LEU A 299 -18.53 3.87 12.49
C LEU A 299 -18.41 2.62 11.63
N ASP A 300 -19.06 2.65 10.47
CA ASP A 300 -19.05 1.53 9.53
C ASP A 300 -17.92 1.63 8.50
N THR A 301 -17.10 2.68 8.54
CA THR A 301 -16.00 2.94 7.60
C THR A 301 -14.66 2.38 8.05
N TRP A 302 -13.74 2.16 7.11
CA TRP A 302 -12.37 1.74 7.43
C TRP A 302 -11.57 2.82 8.22
N GLY A 303 -11.73 4.10 7.89
CA GLY A 303 -10.95 5.17 8.51
C GLY A 303 -10.84 6.43 7.65
N SER A 304 -9.63 7.00 7.54
CA SER A 304 -9.37 8.21 6.77
C SER A 304 -8.01 8.18 6.05
N GLU A 305 -7.91 8.98 4.99
CA GLU A 305 -6.66 9.28 4.29
C GLU A 305 -6.31 10.75 4.51
N VAL A 306 -5.07 11.03 4.90
CA VAL A 306 -4.62 12.40 5.15
C VAL A 306 -3.27 12.67 4.48
N VAL A 307 -3.16 13.87 3.88
CA VAL A 307 -1.91 14.41 3.35
C VAL A 307 -1.60 15.72 4.06
N TYR A 308 -0.39 15.84 4.60
CA TYR A 308 0.17 17.09 5.12
C TYR A 308 1.32 17.57 4.25
N THR A 309 1.33 18.85 3.92
CA THR A 309 2.55 19.52 3.41
C THR A 309 3.46 19.80 4.60
N LEU A 310 4.73 19.40 4.50
CA LEU A 310 5.73 19.58 5.54
C LEU A 310 6.64 20.77 5.22
N VAL A 311 7.21 21.37 6.28
CA VAL A 311 8.13 22.50 6.19
C VAL A 311 9.57 21.98 6.39
N PRO A 312 10.48 22.17 5.42
CA PRO A 312 11.88 21.81 5.57
C PRO A 312 12.59 22.68 6.62
N GLY A 313 13.69 22.20 7.18
CA GLY A 313 14.48 22.88 8.20
C GLY A 313 13.80 22.97 9.58
N LYS A 314 12.74 22.19 9.83
CA LYS A 314 11.99 22.18 11.10
C LYS A 314 11.48 20.80 11.47
N VAL A 315 11.16 20.63 12.74
CA VAL A 315 10.34 19.50 13.21
C VAL A 315 8.88 19.81 12.91
N ASN A 316 8.25 18.93 12.14
CA ASN A 316 6.83 19.01 11.79
C ASN A 316 6.03 18.13 12.74
N THR A 317 5.03 18.71 13.38
CA THR A 317 4.20 18.02 14.37
C THR A 317 2.81 17.74 13.78
N ILE A 318 2.38 16.49 13.82
CA ILE A 318 1.04 16.04 13.40
C ILE A 318 0.28 15.58 14.63
N LYS A 319 -0.79 16.32 14.96
CA LYS A 319 -1.66 15.98 16.09
C LYS A 319 -2.74 15.02 15.63
N LEU A 320 -2.80 13.86 16.28
CA LEU A 320 -3.80 12.84 16.07
C LEU A 320 -4.68 12.73 17.31
N HIS A 321 -5.87 12.16 17.13
CA HIS A 321 -6.83 11.90 18.19
C HIS A 321 -7.25 10.44 18.11
N SER A 322 -7.36 9.77 19.26
CA SER A 322 -7.91 8.43 19.32
C SER A 322 -9.38 8.43 19.73
N ARG A 323 -10.16 7.57 19.08
CA ARG A 323 -11.55 7.30 19.42
C ARG A 323 -11.65 6.32 20.58
N TYR A 324 -12.78 6.38 21.26
CA TYR A 324 -13.16 5.31 22.17
C TYR A 324 -13.35 3.99 21.41
N VAL A 325 -12.58 2.98 21.79
CA VAL A 325 -12.68 1.61 21.28
C VAL A 325 -13.72 0.80 22.04
N SER A 326 -14.18 -0.32 21.45
CA SER A 326 -15.12 -1.24 22.08
C SER A 326 -14.63 -1.67 23.47
N PRO A 327 -15.44 -1.52 24.53
CA PRO A 327 -15.12 -2.05 25.86
C PRO A 327 -14.95 -3.57 25.87
N GLU A 328 -14.13 -4.09 26.77
CA GLU A 328 -13.89 -5.54 26.93
C GLU A 328 -13.81 -5.93 28.42
N LYS A 329 -14.07 -7.21 28.72
CA LYS A 329 -13.89 -7.76 30.07
C LYS A 329 -12.42 -7.68 30.48
N GLY A 330 -12.14 -7.09 31.65
CA GLY A 330 -10.78 -6.85 32.11
C GLY A 330 -10.15 -5.56 31.61
N GLY A 331 -10.77 -4.87 30.64
CA GLY A 331 -10.24 -3.64 30.03
C GLY A 331 -8.93 -3.89 29.26
N GLY A 332 -8.04 -2.89 29.22
CA GLY A 332 -6.69 -3.05 28.68
C GLY A 332 -6.30 -1.95 27.70
N GLN A 333 -5.54 -2.33 26.68
CA GLN A 333 -5.01 -1.46 25.63
C GLN A 333 -5.34 -2.09 24.27
N ASN A 334 -5.85 -1.29 23.33
CA ASN A 334 -5.97 -1.65 21.93
C ASN A 334 -4.85 -0.97 21.14
N THR A 335 -3.88 -1.74 20.67
CA THR A 335 -2.78 -1.19 19.86
C THR A 335 -3.15 -1.26 18.39
N VAL A 336 -3.22 -0.10 17.76
CA VAL A 336 -3.36 0.05 16.30
C VAL A 336 -2.04 0.51 15.70
N PHE A 337 -1.86 0.32 14.40
CA PHE A 337 -0.63 0.72 13.71
C PHE A 337 -0.94 1.73 12.62
N ILE A 338 -0.12 2.77 12.53
CA ILE A 338 -0.14 3.74 11.44
C ILE A 338 1.22 3.73 10.72
N TYR A 339 1.20 4.12 9.45
CA TYR A 339 2.39 4.17 8.59
C TYR A 339 2.46 5.53 7.90
N PRO A 340 3.18 6.51 8.47
CA PRO A 340 3.42 7.78 7.82
C PRO A 340 4.47 7.63 6.72
N TYR A 341 4.08 7.91 5.48
CA TYR A 341 4.97 7.97 4.32
C TYR A 341 5.45 9.40 4.16
N VAL A 342 6.74 9.62 4.44
CA VAL A 342 7.38 10.93 4.30
C VAL A 342 8.21 10.94 3.03
N PHE A 343 7.88 11.84 2.12
CA PHE A 343 8.51 11.93 0.81
C PHE A 343 8.59 13.37 0.32
N GLU A 344 9.54 13.63 -0.55
CA GLU A 344 9.60 14.84 -1.37
C GLU A 344 8.96 14.55 -2.72
N ALA A 345 8.06 15.43 -3.16
CA ALA A 345 7.41 15.33 -4.47
C ALA A 345 7.83 16.51 -5.35
N CYS A 346 8.34 16.22 -6.53
CA CYS A 346 8.92 17.18 -7.47
C CYS A 346 8.31 17.03 -8.85
N ASP A 347 7.75 18.10 -9.40
CA ASP A 347 7.23 18.10 -10.77
C ASP A 347 8.37 18.34 -11.77
N THR A 348 8.51 17.41 -12.73
CA THR A 348 9.68 17.37 -13.63
C THR A 348 9.43 17.91 -15.04
N ASP A 349 8.21 18.38 -15.34
CA ASP A 349 7.74 18.77 -16.68
C ASP A 349 7.87 17.65 -17.75
N SER A 350 8.34 16.44 -17.38
CA SER A 350 8.53 15.27 -18.25
C SER A 350 7.44 14.23 -17.97
N ILE A 351 6.61 13.93 -18.97
CA ILE A 351 5.60 12.87 -18.85
C ILE A 351 6.23 11.45 -18.90
N ASN A 352 7.51 11.34 -19.24
CA ASN A 352 8.21 10.05 -19.35
C ASN A 352 8.29 9.31 -18.01
N VAL A 353 8.17 10.03 -16.88
CA VAL A 353 8.05 9.44 -15.53
C VAL A 353 6.87 8.47 -15.43
N SER A 354 5.79 8.71 -16.19
CA SER A 354 4.64 7.80 -16.24
C SER A 354 4.83 6.62 -17.19
N ALA A 355 5.87 6.63 -18.02
CA ALA A 355 6.10 5.66 -19.10
C ALA A 355 7.07 4.51 -18.69
N ASN A 356 6.90 3.97 -17.47
CA ASN A 356 7.70 2.85 -16.99
C ASN A 356 7.27 1.51 -17.64
N PRO A 357 8.20 0.68 -18.18
CA PRO A 357 7.84 -0.57 -18.85
C PRO A 357 7.46 -1.72 -17.89
N PHE A 358 7.80 -1.61 -16.61
CA PHE A 358 7.63 -2.63 -15.58
C PHE A 358 6.43 -2.40 -14.69
N TYR A 359 6.03 -1.16 -14.40
CA TYR A 359 4.87 -0.88 -13.54
C TYR A 359 4.13 0.39 -13.96
N SER A 360 2.93 0.57 -13.43
CA SER A 360 2.12 1.78 -13.68
C SER A 360 2.04 2.66 -12.44
N LYS A 361 2.16 3.97 -12.64
CA LYS A 361 1.92 5.03 -11.65
C LYS A 361 0.45 5.05 -11.19
N ASN A 362 0.09 6.03 -10.36
CA ASN A 362 -1.23 6.27 -9.80
C ASN A 362 -1.64 5.19 -8.80
N LEU A 363 -0.71 4.85 -7.90
CA LEU A 363 -0.95 4.01 -6.73
C LEU A 363 -1.19 4.85 -5.48
N GLY A 364 -2.26 4.57 -4.74
CA GLY A 364 -2.52 5.22 -3.46
C GLY A 364 -2.52 6.74 -3.55
N PHE A 365 -1.61 7.38 -2.81
CA PHE A 365 -1.51 8.84 -2.73
C PHE A 365 -1.03 9.49 -4.02
N GLU A 366 -0.38 8.77 -4.93
CA GLU A 366 0.16 9.32 -6.18
C GLU A 366 -0.94 9.94 -7.05
N VAL A 367 -2.18 9.46 -6.92
CA VAL A 367 -3.34 9.95 -7.67
C VAL A 367 -3.61 11.44 -7.40
N TYR A 368 -3.15 11.98 -6.26
CA TYR A 368 -3.34 13.39 -5.88
C TYR A 368 -2.30 14.33 -6.49
N PHE A 369 -1.32 13.79 -7.21
CA PHE A 369 -0.22 14.52 -7.82
C PHE A 369 -0.32 14.46 -9.35
N THR A 370 0.50 15.24 -10.03
CA THR A 370 0.48 15.28 -11.49
C THR A 370 1.21 14.05 -12.09
N PRO A 371 0.91 13.67 -13.34
CA PRO A 371 1.56 12.53 -14.00
C PRO A 371 3.10 12.64 -14.09
N ASP A 372 3.65 13.85 -14.07
CA ASP A 372 5.09 14.17 -14.15
C ASP A 372 5.78 14.35 -12.78
N THR A 373 5.07 14.16 -11.67
CA THR A 373 5.66 14.21 -10.33
C THR A 373 6.57 12.99 -10.06
N LYS A 374 7.81 13.22 -9.65
CA LYS A 374 8.69 12.20 -9.05
C LYS A 374 8.58 12.25 -7.52
N PHE A 375 8.77 11.09 -6.87
CA PHE A 375 8.67 10.93 -5.43
C PHE A 375 9.99 10.39 -4.87
N ASN A 376 10.68 11.20 -4.08
CA ASN A 376 11.84 10.78 -3.32
C ASN A 376 11.40 10.39 -1.90
N HIS A 377 11.42 9.09 -1.59
CA HIS A 377 10.98 8.58 -0.29
C HIS A 377 12.09 8.72 0.75
N LEU A 378 11.74 9.29 1.91
CA LEU A 378 12.69 9.60 2.98
C LEU A 378 12.55 8.64 4.16
N ASN A 379 11.32 8.36 4.57
CA ASN A 379 11.03 7.39 5.62
C ASN A 379 9.56 6.91 5.57
N ASN A 380 9.37 5.63 5.88
CA ASN A 380 8.08 5.02 6.16
C ASN A 380 8.24 4.12 7.40
N THR A 381 7.87 4.66 8.57
CA THR A 381 8.02 3.94 9.85
C THR A 381 6.68 3.46 10.38
N LYS A 382 6.63 2.20 10.81
CA LYS A 382 5.47 1.65 11.54
C LYS A 382 5.41 2.20 12.95
N ILE A 383 4.32 2.88 13.28
CA ILE A 383 4.09 3.47 14.59
C ILE A 383 2.96 2.73 15.31
N PRO A 384 3.22 2.09 16.48
CA PRO A 384 2.17 1.56 17.33
C PRO A 384 1.51 2.68 18.14
N VAL A 385 0.19 2.77 18.09
CA VAL A 385 -0.60 3.70 18.92
C VAL A 385 -1.48 2.89 19.86
N SER A 386 -1.22 3.00 21.16
CA SER A 386 -1.96 2.26 22.18
C SER A 386 -3.12 3.09 22.72
N ILE A 387 -4.34 2.54 22.58
CA ILE A 387 -5.60 3.20 22.95
C ILE A 387 -6.18 2.51 24.18
N PRO A 388 -6.45 3.23 25.28
CA PRO A 388 -7.06 2.65 26.48
C PRO A 388 -8.45 2.06 26.18
N ARG A 389 -8.70 0.84 26.69
CA ARG A 389 -9.97 0.14 26.57
C ARG A 389 -10.67 0.05 27.93
N ALA A 390 -11.94 0.45 27.97
CA ALA A 390 -12.75 0.43 29.19
C ALA A 390 -13.08 -1.00 29.65
N ASN A 391 -13.03 -1.24 30.97
CA ASN A 391 -13.42 -2.52 31.57
C ASN A 391 -14.94 -2.59 31.78
N THR A 392 -15.59 -3.57 31.13
CA THR A 392 -17.03 -3.79 31.28
C THR A 392 -17.46 -4.27 32.68
N GLU A 393 -16.57 -4.90 33.45
CA GLU A 393 -16.89 -5.41 34.79
C GLU A 393 -17.13 -4.29 35.80
N SER A 394 -16.43 -3.17 35.62
CA SER A 394 -16.60 -1.98 36.46
C SER A 394 -17.85 -1.18 36.09
N PHE A 395 -18.49 -1.47 34.96
CA PHE A 395 -19.59 -0.65 34.43
C PHE A 395 -20.77 -0.58 35.38
N SER A 396 -21.26 -1.73 35.86
CA SER A 396 -22.39 -1.79 36.79
C SER A 396 -22.10 -1.04 38.08
N LEU A 397 -20.90 -1.21 38.64
CA LEU A 397 -20.48 -0.52 39.87
C LEU A 397 -20.48 1.00 39.67
N ILE A 398 -19.87 1.47 38.57
CA ILE A 398 -19.81 2.90 38.23
C ILE A 398 -21.23 3.44 38.02
N GLN A 399 -22.07 2.72 37.30
CA GLN A 399 -23.45 3.12 37.03
C GLN A 399 -24.26 3.27 38.33
N TYR A 400 -24.26 2.26 39.20
CA TYR A 400 -24.99 2.33 40.47
C TYR A 400 -24.45 3.44 41.37
N THR A 401 -23.12 3.57 41.47
CA THR A 401 -22.50 4.62 42.28
C THR A 401 -22.86 6.01 41.76
N THR A 402 -22.81 6.22 40.45
CA THR A 402 -23.17 7.50 39.82
C THR A 402 -24.64 7.85 40.05
N VAL A 403 -25.54 6.88 39.90
CA VAL A 403 -26.98 7.07 40.15
C VAL A 403 -27.24 7.40 41.62
N ILE A 404 -26.60 6.69 42.56
CA ILE A 404 -26.71 6.96 44.01
C ILE A 404 -26.21 8.36 44.34
N CYS A 405 -25.04 8.76 43.80
CA CYS A 405 -24.49 10.10 43.98
C CYS A 405 -25.41 11.19 43.43
N LEU A 406 -26.01 10.97 42.25
CA LEU A 406 -26.98 11.88 41.65
C LEU A 406 -28.23 12.03 42.52
N ILE A 407 -28.84 10.91 42.94
CA ILE A 407 -30.02 10.92 43.80
C ILE A 407 -29.70 11.59 45.15
N GLY A 408 -28.56 11.27 45.76
CA GLY A 408 -28.10 11.89 47.00
C GLY A 408 -27.88 13.39 46.86
N SER A 409 -27.29 13.82 45.74
CA SER A 409 -27.07 15.25 45.44
C SER A 409 -28.40 15.98 45.25
N ILE A 410 -29.35 15.37 44.54
CA ILE A 410 -30.70 15.92 44.36
C ILE A 410 -31.40 16.04 45.72
N LEU A 411 -31.43 14.98 46.52
CA LEU A 411 -32.05 15.00 47.86
C LEU A 411 -31.41 16.06 48.76
N TYR A 412 -30.08 16.18 48.74
CA TYR A 412 -29.37 17.21 49.48
C TYR A 412 -29.80 18.62 49.05
N LEU A 413 -29.84 18.90 47.75
CA LEU A 413 -30.28 20.19 47.22
C LEU A 413 -31.73 20.49 47.60
N PHE A 414 -32.62 19.49 47.53
CA PHE A 414 -34.00 19.62 48.01
C PHE A 414 -34.05 19.96 49.51
N LEU A 415 -33.30 19.25 50.35
CA LEU A 415 -33.26 19.53 51.79
C LEU A 415 -32.72 20.93 52.10
N VAL A 416 -31.74 21.42 51.34
CA VAL A 416 -31.18 22.77 51.50
C VAL A 416 -32.17 23.84 51.03
N LEU A 417 -32.81 23.66 49.87
CA LEU A 417 -33.78 24.61 49.31
C LEU A 417 -35.05 24.75 50.17
N PHE A 418 -35.51 23.64 50.77
CA PHE A 418 -36.73 23.62 51.58
C PHE A 418 -36.48 23.74 53.08
N LYS A 419 -35.21 23.82 53.53
CA LYS A 419 -34.89 24.26 54.89
C LYS A 419 -35.24 25.76 54.98
N LYS A 420 -36.35 26.08 55.66
CA LYS A 420 -36.70 27.48 55.99
C LYS A 420 -35.47 28.19 56.59
N PRO A 421 -35.14 29.42 56.16
CA PRO A 421 -34.17 30.22 56.88
C PRO A 421 -34.70 30.39 58.31
N TYR A 422 -33.91 29.98 59.29
CA TYR A 422 -34.13 30.38 60.67
C TYR A 422 -33.93 31.91 60.70
N HIS A 423 -35.03 32.66 60.58
CA HIS A 423 -35.04 34.07 60.96
C HIS A 423 -34.85 34.11 62.48
N ASN A 424 -33.65 34.53 62.91
CA ASN A 424 -33.43 35.05 64.25
C ASN A 424 -34.13 36.40 64.41
#